data_AF-A0A379ADM1-F1
#
_entry.id   AF-A0A379ADM1-F1
#
_cell.length_a   1.000
_cell.length_b   1.000
_cell.length_c   1.000
_cell.angle_alpha   90.00
_cell.angle_beta   90.00
_cell.angle_gamma   90.00
#
_symmetry.space_group_name_H-M   'P 1'
#
loop_
_entity.id
_entity.type
_entity.pdbx_description
1 polymer ?
#
loop_
_entity_poly.entity_id
_entity_poly.type
_entity_poly.pdbx_seq_one_letter_code
_entity_poly.pdbx_strand_id
1 'polypeptide(L)'
;MTQFDHALCALMAKKPIYLIGHSVGPFQNPRVNALANFVFDRVDSLVLRESVSLDLMKRDGVTSSKVASGVDTAFLVRAREVENPSHNLLYWQGIIDGRKTIAITVRELAPFDKRLGVTQKEYEAAFGRVINAMIAEGYQVVAFSTCTGIDSYAKR
;
A
#
# COMPACT_ATOMS: atom_id res chain seq x y z
N MET A 1 -14.87 10.32 5.20
CA MET A 1 -13.65 10.90 5.78
C MET A 1 -12.82 11.47 4.65
N THR A 2 -12.57 12.77 4.67
CA THR A 2 -11.89 13.47 3.57
C THR A 2 -10.37 13.32 3.77
N GLN A 3 -9.62 13.09 2.69
CA GLN A 3 -8.18 12.78 2.74
C GLN A 3 -7.32 13.88 3.38
N PHE A 4 -7.88 15.07 3.61
CA PHE A 4 -7.19 16.25 4.14
C PHE A 4 -7.61 16.63 5.57
N ASP A 5 -8.58 15.96 6.19
CA ASP A 5 -9.15 16.36 7.49
C ASP A 5 -8.06 16.52 8.57
N HIS A 6 -7.18 15.52 8.72
CA HIS A 6 -6.09 15.57 9.70
C HIS A 6 -5.08 16.68 9.42
N ALA A 7 -4.75 16.90 8.15
CA ALA A 7 -3.83 17.98 7.77
C ALA A 7 -4.44 19.35 8.09
N LEU A 8 -5.73 19.56 7.78
CA LEU A 8 -6.44 20.79 8.12
C LEU A 8 -6.51 21.03 9.62
N CYS A 9 -6.82 20.00 10.43
CA CYS A 9 -6.81 20.11 11.89
C CYS A 9 -5.42 20.48 12.42
N ALA A 10 -4.36 19.88 11.91
CA ALA A 10 -2.99 20.20 12.32
C ALA A 10 -2.61 21.64 11.94
N LEU A 11 -3.01 22.12 10.75
CA LEU A 11 -2.84 23.52 10.33
C LEU A 11 -3.56 24.49 11.27
N MET A 12 -4.82 24.20 11.63
CA MET A 12 -5.60 25.01 12.58
C MET A 12 -4.96 25.03 13.98
N ALA A 13 -4.40 23.90 14.41
CA ALA A 13 -3.69 23.76 15.68
C ALA A 13 -2.24 24.30 15.64
N LYS A 14 -1.80 24.88 14.52
CA LYS A 14 -0.43 25.38 14.29
C LYS A 14 0.64 24.33 14.60
N LYS A 15 0.36 23.07 14.27
CA LYS A 15 1.33 21.97 14.40
C LYS A 15 2.11 21.82 13.10
N PRO A 16 3.42 21.50 13.17
CA PRO A 16 4.18 21.20 11.98
C PRO A 16 3.65 19.91 11.33
N ILE A 17 3.69 19.86 10.01
CA ILE A 17 3.17 18.75 9.20
C ILE A 17 4.26 18.29 8.24
N TYR A 18 4.65 17.02 8.37
CA TYR A 18 5.57 16.35 7.45
C TYR A 18 4.82 15.19 6.80
N LEU A 19 4.64 15.27 5.48
CA LEU A 19 4.04 14.21 4.69
C LEU A 19 5.17 13.43 4.02
N ILE A 20 5.53 12.25 4.54
CA ILE A 20 6.71 11.50 4.10
C ILE A 20 6.31 10.14 3.53
N GLY A 21 6.80 9.82 2.33
CA GLY A 21 6.60 8.52 1.69
C GLY A 21 5.18 8.32 1.16
N HIS A 22 4.49 9.39 0.76
CA HIS A 22 3.12 9.28 0.25
C HIS A 22 3.08 9.01 -1.24
N SER A 23 2.13 8.17 -1.67
CA SER A 23 1.49 8.31 -2.98
C SER A 23 0.37 9.33 -2.88
N VAL A 24 0.23 10.19 -3.88
CA VAL A 24 -0.84 11.18 -3.95
C VAL A 24 -1.48 11.22 -5.33
N GLY A 25 -2.76 11.60 -5.36
CA GLY A 25 -3.56 11.65 -6.58
C GLY A 25 -4.20 10.29 -6.96
N PRO A 26 -4.83 10.22 -8.14
CA PRO A 26 -5.10 11.34 -9.06
C PRO A 26 -6.06 12.38 -8.45
N PHE A 27 -5.90 13.65 -8.82
CA PHE A 27 -6.74 14.76 -8.39
C PHE A 27 -7.69 15.16 -9.53
N GLN A 28 -8.83 14.47 -9.61
CA GLN A 28 -9.75 14.56 -10.75
C GLN A 28 -10.83 15.66 -10.60
N ASN A 29 -10.83 16.39 -9.49
CA ASN A 29 -11.86 17.38 -9.18
C ASN A 29 -11.21 18.72 -8.83
N PRO A 30 -11.47 19.80 -9.59
CA PRO A 30 -10.83 21.11 -9.37
C PRO A 30 -10.90 21.62 -7.93
N ARG A 31 -11.98 21.33 -7.18
CA ARG A 31 -12.10 21.70 -5.77
C ARG A 31 -11.12 20.93 -4.89
N VAL A 32 -10.93 19.64 -5.17
CA VAL A 32 -9.94 18.80 -4.48
C VAL A 32 -8.53 19.25 -4.82
N ASN A 33 -8.28 19.65 -6.07
CA ASN A 33 -6.96 20.14 -6.51
C ASN A 33 -6.62 21.46 -5.80
N ALA A 34 -7.59 22.38 -5.68
CA ALA A 34 -7.42 23.62 -4.91
C ALA A 34 -7.15 23.35 -3.43
N LEU A 35 -7.86 22.39 -2.82
CA LEU A 35 -7.62 21.98 -1.43
C LEU A 35 -6.24 21.33 -1.26
N ALA A 36 -5.83 20.49 -2.20
CA ALA A 36 -4.52 19.85 -2.21
C ALA A 36 -3.41 20.90 -2.25
N ASN A 37 -3.48 21.88 -3.17
CA ASN A 37 -2.55 23.01 -3.22
C ASN A 37 -2.56 23.79 -1.90
N PHE A 38 -3.74 24.13 -1.36
CA PHE A 38 -3.86 24.85 -0.10
C PHE A 38 -3.11 24.15 1.05
N VAL A 39 -3.28 22.83 1.18
CA VAL A 39 -2.64 22.03 2.23
C VAL A 39 -1.15 21.87 1.94
N PHE A 40 -0.76 21.43 0.75
CA PHE A 40 0.63 21.13 0.40
C PHE A 40 1.53 22.37 0.43
N ASP A 41 1.02 23.55 0.11
CA ASP A 41 1.80 24.79 0.25
C ASP A 41 2.04 25.17 1.73
N ARG A 42 1.29 24.57 2.67
CA ARG A 42 1.34 24.90 4.11
C ARG A 42 1.96 23.79 4.97
N VAL A 43 2.24 22.61 4.43
CA VAL A 43 3.03 21.61 5.17
C VAL A 43 4.50 22.03 5.24
N ASP A 44 5.27 21.46 6.17
CA ASP A 44 6.71 21.71 6.28
C ASP A 44 7.50 20.90 5.25
N SER A 45 7.00 19.71 4.88
CA SER A 45 7.60 18.88 3.84
C SER A 45 6.57 17.96 3.17
N LEU A 46 6.70 17.78 1.86
CA LEU A 46 5.95 16.80 1.07
C LEU A 46 6.92 15.91 0.30
N VAL A 47 7.19 14.70 0.81
CA VAL A 47 8.08 13.72 0.19
C VAL A 47 7.26 12.62 -0.46
N LEU A 48 7.34 12.51 -1.78
CA LEU A 48 6.66 11.50 -2.57
C LEU A 48 7.49 10.21 -2.64
N ARG A 49 6.84 9.05 -2.55
CA ARG A 49 7.57 7.76 -2.61
C ARG A 49 7.82 7.23 -4.02
N GLU A 50 7.15 7.78 -5.03
CA GLU A 50 7.36 7.42 -6.44
C GLU A 50 7.12 8.59 -7.40
N SER A 51 7.70 8.53 -8.60
CA SER A 51 7.57 9.58 -9.63
C SER A 51 6.16 9.71 -10.19
N VAL A 52 5.39 8.62 -10.22
CA VAL A 52 4.01 8.63 -10.74
C VAL A 52 3.15 9.66 -10.03
N SER A 53 3.28 9.78 -8.71
CA SER A 53 2.57 10.79 -7.92
C SER A 53 2.94 12.22 -8.35
N LEU A 54 4.22 12.47 -8.63
CA LEU A 54 4.68 13.78 -9.12
C LEU A 54 4.08 14.11 -10.49
N ASP A 55 4.00 13.13 -11.38
CA ASP A 55 3.43 13.30 -12.72
C ASP A 55 1.92 13.55 -12.64
N LEU A 56 1.21 12.85 -11.75
CA LEU A 56 -0.21 13.10 -11.48
C LEU A 56 -0.44 14.51 -10.91
N MET A 57 0.39 14.96 -9.97
CA MET A 57 0.33 16.32 -9.43
C MET A 57 0.47 17.38 -10.53
N LYS A 58 1.51 17.25 -11.39
CA LYS A 58 1.74 18.17 -12.52
C LYS A 58 0.55 18.18 -13.48
N ARG A 59 0.06 16.99 -13.87
CA ARG A 59 -1.06 16.85 -14.79
C ARG A 59 -2.34 17.49 -14.24
N ASP A 60 -2.56 17.36 -12.94
CA ASP A 60 -3.79 17.78 -12.28
C ASP A 60 -3.68 19.22 -11.70
N GLY A 61 -2.62 19.97 -12.02
CA GLY A 61 -2.45 21.37 -11.60
C GLY A 61 -2.16 21.55 -10.11
N VAL A 62 -1.57 20.55 -9.46
CA VAL A 62 -1.07 20.62 -8.08
C VAL A 62 0.42 20.93 -8.12
N THR A 63 0.82 22.17 -7.79
CA THR A 63 2.14 22.73 -8.14
C THR A 63 2.97 23.16 -6.95
N SER A 64 2.75 22.58 -5.77
CA SER A 64 3.47 22.96 -4.55
C SER A 64 4.98 22.84 -4.71
N SER A 65 5.73 23.87 -4.30
CA SER A 65 7.19 23.91 -4.38
C SER A 65 7.88 23.07 -3.29
N LYS A 66 7.12 22.58 -2.30
CA LYS A 66 7.63 21.78 -1.16
C LYS A 66 7.76 20.29 -1.47
N VAL A 67 7.52 19.91 -2.72
CA VAL A 67 7.59 18.52 -3.18
C VAL A 67 9.05 18.09 -3.31
N ALA A 68 9.38 16.99 -2.65
CA ALA A 68 10.66 16.30 -2.79
C ALA A 68 10.42 14.85 -3.24
N SER A 69 11.38 14.30 -3.99
CA SER A 69 11.40 12.87 -4.30
C SER A 69 12.01 12.09 -3.14
N GLY A 70 11.44 10.93 -2.85
CA GLY A 70 11.95 10.00 -1.85
C GLY A 70 11.63 8.56 -2.22
N VAL A 71 11.60 7.70 -1.20
CA VAL A 71 11.28 6.28 -1.29
C VAL A 71 10.20 5.93 -0.28
N ASP A 72 9.59 4.76 -0.41
CA ASP A 72 8.62 4.27 0.56
C ASP A 72 9.28 4.12 1.94
N THR A 73 8.60 4.56 3.00
CA THR A 73 9.15 4.50 4.36
C THR A 73 9.31 3.06 4.87
N ALA A 74 8.69 2.07 4.23
CA ALA A 74 8.92 0.66 4.49
C ALA A 74 10.41 0.27 4.34
N PHE A 75 11.19 0.96 3.50
CA PHE A 75 12.63 0.72 3.37
C PHE A 75 13.44 1.12 4.62
N LEU A 76 12.85 1.87 5.55
CA LEU A 76 13.47 2.17 6.84
C LEU A 76 13.30 1.04 7.87
N VAL A 77 12.40 0.08 7.61
CA VAL A 77 12.17 -1.05 8.51
C VAL A 77 13.35 -2.02 8.38
N ARG A 78 14.19 -2.05 9.42
CA ARG A 78 15.31 -2.99 9.49
C ARG A 78 14.78 -4.40 9.69
N ALA A 79 15.44 -5.36 9.05
CA ALA A 79 15.29 -6.76 9.43
C ALA A 79 15.63 -6.89 10.92
N ARG A 80 14.81 -7.64 11.65
CA ARG A 80 15.06 -7.98 13.04
C ARG A 80 15.25 -9.48 13.15
N GLU A 81 16.25 -9.88 13.92
CA GLU A 81 16.31 -11.24 14.44
C GLU A 81 15.44 -11.33 15.70
N VAL A 82 14.80 -12.47 15.90
CA VAL A 82 14.00 -12.74 17.09
C VAL A 82 14.85 -13.63 17.99
N GLU A 83 15.41 -13.06 19.06
CA GLU A 83 16.35 -13.78 19.95
C GLU A 83 15.71 -15.04 20.57
N ASN A 84 14.41 -14.98 20.91
CA ASN A 84 13.66 -16.09 21.48
C ASN A 84 12.41 -16.35 20.63
N PRO A 85 12.54 -17.06 19.49
CA PRO A 85 11.42 -17.30 18.60
C PRO A 85 10.36 -18.18 19.29
N SER A 86 9.09 -17.84 19.09
CA SER A 86 8.00 -18.65 19.63
C SER A 86 7.95 -20.03 18.96
N HIS A 87 7.33 -20.99 19.63
CA HIS A 87 7.12 -22.34 19.08
C HIS A 87 6.49 -22.31 17.69
N ASN A 88 5.47 -21.45 17.48
CA ASN A 88 4.80 -21.32 16.19
C ASN A 88 5.74 -20.82 15.09
N LEU A 89 6.63 -19.87 15.39
CA LEU A 89 7.60 -19.37 14.42
C LEU A 89 8.56 -20.48 13.99
N LEU A 90 9.12 -21.22 14.95
CA LEU A 90 10.01 -22.34 14.68
C LEU A 90 9.32 -23.47 13.90
N TYR A 91 8.09 -23.81 14.27
CA TYR A 91 7.29 -24.83 13.58
C TYR A 91 7.09 -24.46 12.11
N TRP A 92 6.62 -23.25 11.83
CA TRP A 92 6.37 -22.81 10.45
C TRP A 92 7.67 -22.66 9.64
N GLN A 93 8.76 -22.21 10.27
CA GLN A 93 10.08 -22.22 9.63
C GLN A 93 10.48 -23.64 9.21
N GLY A 94 10.36 -24.63 10.10
CA GLY A 94 10.66 -26.03 9.76
C GLY A 94 9.80 -26.58 8.62
N ILE A 95 8.52 -26.23 8.56
CA ILE A 95 7.63 -26.61 7.44
C ILE A 95 8.06 -25.93 6.14
N ILE A 96 8.43 -24.64 6.18
CA ILE A 96 8.84 -23.87 5.00
C ILE A 96 10.18 -24.36 4.47
N ASP A 97 11.13 -24.65 5.35
CA ASP A 97 12.49 -25.08 4.99
C ASP A 97 12.53 -26.52 4.44
N GLY A 98 11.51 -27.33 4.75
CA GLY A 98 11.46 -28.74 4.34
C GLY A 98 11.25 -28.97 2.84
N ARG A 99 10.77 -27.98 2.08
CA ARG A 99 10.52 -28.07 0.63
C ARG A 99 10.69 -26.73 -0.07
N LYS A 100 10.92 -26.75 -1.39
CA LYS A 100 10.90 -25.53 -2.21
C LYS A 100 9.53 -24.86 -2.06
N THR A 101 9.51 -23.68 -1.46
CA THR A 101 8.28 -23.01 -1.06
C THR A 101 8.06 -21.73 -1.86
N ILE A 102 6.83 -21.55 -2.34
CA ILE A 102 6.33 -20.31 -2.94
C ILE A 102 5.40 -19.65 -1.93
N ALA A 103 5.75 -18.43 -1.52
CA ALA A 103 4.87 -17.59 -0.73
C ALA A 103 3.87 -16.89 -1.66
N ILE A 104 2.59 -16.88 -1.27
CA ILE A 104 1.54 -16.16 -2.01
C ILE A 104 0.78 -15.23 -1.06
N THR A 105 0.51 -14.02 -1.54
CA THR A 105 -0.42 -13.08 -0.90
C THR A 105 -1.46 -12.67 -1.93
N VAL A 106 -2.73 -12.86 -1.62
CA VAL A 106 -3.84 -12.40 -2.47
C VAL A 106 -4.69 -11.41 -1.69
N ARG A 107 -5.30 -10.47 -2.42
CA ARG A 107 -6.28 -9.52 -1.89
C ARG A 107 -7.64 -9.74 -2.53
N GLU A 108 -8.68 -9.23 -1.87
CA GLU A 108 -9.98 -9.00 -2.52
C GLU A 108 -9.76 -8.12 -3.75
N LEU A 109 -10.36 -8.50 -4.87
CA LEU A 109 -10.15 -7.85 -6.16
C LEU A 109 -10.81 -6.47 -6.19
N ALA A 110 -11.91 -6.29 -5.47
CA ALA A 110 -12.64 -5.03 -5.45
C ALA A 110 -11.75 -3.87 -4.94
N PRO A 111 -11.85 -2.67 -5.56
CA PRO A 111 -12.74 -2.28 -6.66
C PRO A 111 -12.11 -2.45 -8.07
N PHE A 112 -11.01 -3.20 -8.19
CA PHE A 112 -10.27 -3.36 -9.45
C PHE A 112 -10.96 -4.30 -10.44
N ASP A 113 -11.90 -5.12 -9.96
CA ASP A 113 -12.76 -6.01 -10.73
C ASP A 113 -13.43 -5.27 -11.90
N LYS A 114 -13.95 -4.06 -11.64
CA LYS A 114 -14.60 -3.21 -12.66
C LYS A 114 -13.65 -2.81 -13.79
N ARG A 115 -12.42 -2.45 -13.45
CA ARG A 115 -11.40 -2.01 -14.42
C ARG A 115 -10.85 -3.20 -15.21
N LEU A 116 -10.73 -4.35 -14.56
CA LEU A 116 -10.17 -5.56 -15.16
C LEU A 116 -11.22 -6.36 -15.94
N GLY A 117 -12.51 -6.11 -15.71
CA GLY A 117 -13.59 -6.87 -16.35
C GLY A 117 -13.65 -8.33 -15.90
N VAL A 118 -13.20 -8.61 -14.66
CA VAL A 118 -13.10 -9.96 -14.09
C VAL A 118 -13.82 -9.99 -12.76
N THR A 119 -14.63 -11.01 -12.53
CA THR A 119 -15.30 -11.21 -11.23
C THR A 119 -14.33 -11.71 -10.16
N GLN A 120 -14.66 -11.47 -8.88
CA GLN A 120 -13.90 -12.02 -7.74
C GLN A 120 -13.71 -13.55 -7.88
N LYS A 121 -14.76 -14.27 -8.28
CA LYS A 121 -14.75 -15.72 -8.43
C LYS A 121 -13.80 -16.19 -9.53
N GLU A 122 -13.78 -15.51 -10.68
CA GLU A 122 -12.87 -15.84 -11.78
C GLU A 122 -11.41 -15.57 -11.40
N TYR A 123 -11.16 -14.48 -10.68
CA TYR A 123 -9.85 -14.16 -10.12
C TYR A 123 -9.38 -15.22 -9.13
N GLU A 124 -10.21 -15.62 -8.17
CA GLU A 124 -9.90 -16.69 -7.22
C GLU A 124 -9.67 -18.03 -7.91
N ALA A 125 -10.50 -18.38 -8.90
CA ALA A 125 -10.34 -19.59 -9.68
C ALA A 125 -9.02 -19.58 -10.48
N ALA A 126 -8.60 -18.43 -11.01
CA ALA A 126 -7.33 -18.28 -11.69
C ALA A 126 -6.15 -18.52 -10.74
N PHE A 127 -6.17 -17.92 -9.54
CA PHE A 127 -5.15 -18.17 -8.53
C PHE A 127 -5.15 -19.62 -8.05
N GLY A 128 -6.31 -20.23 -7.86
CA GLY A 128 -6.43 -21.66 -7.54
C GLY A 128 -5.76 -22.55 -8.59
N ARG A 129 -5.92 -22.24 -9.89
CA ARG A 129 -5.20 -22.96 -10.97
C ARG A 129 -3.68 -22.80 -10.87
N VAL A 130 -3.19 -21.59 -10.61
CA VAL A 130 -1.75 -21.34 -10.44
C VAL A 130 -1.21 -22.11 -9.24
N ILE A 131 -1.90 -22.08 -8.09
CA ILE A 131 -1.52 -22.82 -6.89
C ILE A 131 -1.43 -24.32 -7.18
N ASN A 132 -2.47 -24.89 -7.80
CA ASN A 132 -2.49 -26.32 -8.14
C ASN A 132 -1.36 -26.69 -9.11
N ALA A 133 -1.06 -25.84 -10.09
CA ALA A 133 0.05 -26.06 -11.01
C ALA A 133 1.40 -26.06 -10.28
N MET A 134 1.63 -25.11 -9.37
CA MET A 134 2.88 -25.08 -8.58
C MET A 134 3.02 -26.31 -7.67
N ILE A 135 1.92 -26.76 -7.05
CA ILE A 135 1.90 -27.98 -6.25
C ILE A 135 2.22 -29.21 -7.12
N ALA A 136 1.66 -29.28 -8.33
CA ALA A 136 1.94 -30.38 -9.26
C ALA A 136 3.41 -30.43 -9.70
N GLU A 137 4.07 -29.27 -9.81
CA GLU A 137 5.52 -29.15 -10.06
C GLU A 137 6.39 -29.46 -8.82
N GLY A 138 5.77 -29.85 -7.70
CA GLY A 138 6.46 -30.26 -6.48
C GLY A 138 6.80 -29.12 -5.51
N TYR A 139 6.28 -27.91 -5.73
CA TYR A 139 6.43 -26.80 -4.78
C TYR A 139 5.42 -26.91 -3.65
N GLN A 140 5.83 -26.45 -2.47
CA GLN A 140 4.91 -26.08 -1.40
C GLN A 140 4.41 -24.66 -1.66
N VAL A 141 3.12 -24.40 -1.44
CA VAL A 141 2.57 -23.04 -1.53
C VAL A 141 2.05 -22.62 -0.15
N VAL A 142 2.55 -21.49 0.36
CA VAL A 142 2.13 -20.95 1.67
C VAL A 142 1.45 -19.60 1.45
N ALA A 143 0.18 -19.53 1.85
CA ALA A 143 -0.59 -18.29 1.79
C ALA A 143 -0.32 -17.42 3.02
N PHE A 144 0.11 -16.18 2.78
CA PHE A 144 0.28 -15.16 3.81
C PHE A 144 -0.81 -14.10 3.66
N SER A 145 -1.28 -13.58 4.79
CA SER A 145 -2.14 -12.39 4.77
C SER A 145 -1.32 -11.20 4.29
N THR A 146 -1.91 -10.36 3.44
CA THR A 146 -1.37 -9.02 3.23
C THR A 146 -1.49 -8.24 4.55
N CYS A 147 -0.50 -7.40 4.87
CA CYS A 147 -0.53 -6.50 6.03
C CYS A 147 -1.54 -5.35 5.84
N THR A 148 -2.77 -5.66 5.43
CA THR A 148 -3.90 -4.75 5.56
C THR A 148 -4.41 -4.94 6.98
N GLY A 149 -4.41 -3.87 7.79
CA GLY A 149 -4.79 -3.97 9.20
C GLY A 149 -6.17 -4.59 9.43
N ILE A 150 -6.44 -5.01 10.67
CA ILE A 150 -7.73 -5.56 11.14
C ILE A 150 -8.94 -4.70 10.72
N ASP A 151 -8.75 -3.41 10.45
CA ASP A 151 -9.81 -2.51 9.99
C ASP A 151 -10.22 -2.70 8.53
N SER A 152 -9.48 -3.47 7.71
CA SER A 152 -9.74 -3.69 6.29
C SER A 152 -9.95 -2.38 5.49
N TYR A 153 -10.07 -2.45 4.16
CA TYR A 153 -10.69 -1.32 3.47
C TYR A 153 -12.17 -1.38 3.82
N ALA A 154 -12.70 -0.35 4.50
CA ALA A 154 -14.12 -0.26 4.78
C ALA A 154 -14.90 -0.56 3.48
N LYS A 155 -15.59 -1.71 3.45
CA LYS A 155 -16.48 -2.10 2.35
C LYS A 155 -17.54 -1.02 2.27
N ARG A 156 -17.46 -0.17 1.24
CA ARG A 156 -18.56 0.73 0.86
C ARG A 156 -19.36 0.08 -0.24
#